data_AF-A0A432JD52-F1
#
_entry.id   AF-A0A432JD52-F1
#
_cell.length_a   1.000
_cell.length_b   1.000
_cell.length_c   1.000
_cell.angle_alpha   90.00
_cell.angle_beta   90.00
_cell.angle_gamma   90.00
#
_symmetry.space_group_name_H-M   'P 1'
#
loop_
_entity.id
_entity.type
_entity.pdbx_description
1 polymer ?
#
loop_
_entity_poly.entity_id
_entity_poly.type
_entity_poly.pdbx_seq_one_letter_code
_entity_poly.pdbx_strand_id
1 'polypeptide(L)'
;MKIAVCMKYVPIIARIQFDYEAKTIIREGVPSEVNPFDLLGLVRAVELKKSPDDEVVVISMGPPGASEGLTNCVALGADRSVLITDRALAGSDTLATSRALSLALEREKPDLIICGRNSADGDTGQVGPEIAELMGLPHISSVRKLDLSDDGKSVIAERITDEGIQTLQCDLPVLVCVTEGVAPELYPDREQMERAEGIAAEEVTAADLSSDLSQFGLEGSPTWVDEIRLVEPNRLGVLLEDATPEEAAKQAADALRQRLAELAAADSAGSGKSAVAALPRYPNSKDKSIWVVAETTSQGLAHVTLEMLGKVRELTQFTKSEVVAVLISSSPDAAVEELATQGADRVLTMDNSQLGPVFGRAVGASLAEVVSKENPYAVLFAATADGRDLASRLAARLGLGLTGDAMDLEIDAEGRLVQLKPALGGNVVAPILSKTLPNLVTIRPGLLTPAVSEPGATATVEQIAAVPSDGPDLRLLKEVFQEDQEGLLLANAAVVVGIGMGVGGLENVAKETVSELVKTEELLPTLMMETPEGFDVMGIVMESKEDIIATIKTLLRTNKATAYALVIEGYATKSEDAANRV
;
A
#
# COMPACT_ATOMS: atom_id res chain seq x y z
N MET A 1 13.35 -23.77 18.07
CA MET A 1 12.35 -22.98 17.32
C MET A 1 12.83 -22.88 15.90
N LYS A 2 11.93 -23.08 14.93
CA LYS A 2 12.25 -22.94 13.51
C LYS A 2 11.59 -21.69 12.95
N ILE A 3 12.38 -20.80 12.37
CA ILE A 3 11.91 -19.58 11.73
C ILE A 3 12.14 -19.72 10.22
N ALA A 4 11.10 -19.48 9.42
CA ALA A 4 11.22 -19.33 7.98
C ALA A 4 11.16 -17.85 7.59
N VAL A 5 12.05 -17.41 6.72
CA VAL A 5 12.02 -16.05 6.15
C VAL A 5 11.77 -16.16 4.66
N CYS A 6 10.65 -15.61 4.19
CA CYS A 6 10.37 -15.50 2.76
C CYS A 6 11.11 -14.28 2.20
N MET A 7 12.01 -14.51 1.25
CA MET A 7 12.84 -13.48 0.65
C MET A 7 12.59 -13.38 -0.85
N LYS A 8 12.43 -12.16 -1.34
CA LYS A 8 12.36 -11.85 -2.76
C LYS A 8 13.61 -11.13 -3.24
N TYR A 9 14.19 -11.63 -4.33
CA TYR A 9 15.28 -10.96 -5.03
C TYR A 9 14.69 -10.04 -6.08
N VAL A 10 14.88 -8.74 -5.91
CA VAL A 10 14.19 -7.68 -6.66
C VAL A 10 15.19 -6.83 -7.44
N PRO A 11 14.81 -6.28 -8.60
CA PRO A 11 15.65 -5.31 -9.30
C PRO A 11 15.83 -4.04 -8.45
N ILE A 12 16.99 -3.41 -8.54
CA ILE A 12 17.20 -2.08 -7.94
C ILE A 12 16.37 -1.06 -8.71
N ILE A 13 15.21 -0.68 -8.18
CA ILE A 13 14.21 0.15 -8.87
C ILE A 13 14.80 1.48 -9.38
N ALA A 14 15.68 2.10 -8.59
CA ALA A 14 16.36 3.35 -8.96
C ALA A 14 17.30 3.23 -10.17
N ARG A 15 17.58 2.01 -10.65
CA ARG A 15 18.40 1.74 -11.83
C ARG A 15 17.60 1.20 -13.02
N ILE A 16 16.29 1.01 -12.87
CA ILE A 16 15.42 0.62 -13.97
C ILE A 16 15.27 1.80 -14.93
N GLN A 17 15.36 1.52 -16.22
CA GLN A 17 15.11 2.50 -17.27
C GLN A 17 13.88 2.09 -18.10
N PHE A 18 13.15 3.07 -18.60
CA PHE A 18 12.00 2.85 -19.47
C PHE A 18 12.29 3.39 -20.87
N ASP A 19 12.08 2.55 -21.88
CA ASP A 19 12.08 2.96 -23.27
C ASP A 19 10.69 3.51 -23.61
N TYR A 20 10.57 4.84 -23.67
CA TYR A 20 9.32 5.53 -23.98
C TYR A 20 8.89 5.39 -25.44
N GLU A 21 9.82 5.12 -26.37
CA GLU A 21 9.49 4.88 -27.78
C GLU A 21 8.93 3.47 -27.97
N ALA A 22 9.63 2.47 -27.44
CA ALA A 22 9.20 1.08 -27.51
C ALA A 22 8.07 0.74 -26.52
N LYS A 23 7.80 1.63 -25.55
CA LYS A 23 6.89 1.42 -24.42
C LYS A 23 7.24 0.17 -23.60
N THR A 24 8.53 -0.08 -23.41
CA THR A 24 9.03 -1.28 -22.72
C THR A 24 10.08 -0.94 -21.67
N ILE A 25 10.24 -1.85 -20.70
CA ILE A 25 11.26 -1.73 -19.65
C ILE A 25 12.60 -2.23 -20.19
N ILE A 26 13.66 -1.46 -19.96
CA ILE A 26 15.03 -1.90 -20.21
C ILE A 26 15.48 -2.68 -18.97
N ARG A 27 15.49 -4.01 -19.08
CA ARG A 27 15.87 -4.93 -18.00
C ARG A 27 17.33 -5.38 -18.05
N GLU A 28 17.99 -5.15 -19.18
CA GLU A 28 19.38 -5.55 -19.38
C GLU A 28 20.33 -4.71 -18.51
N GLY A 29 21.23 -5.37 -17.78
CA GLY A 29 22.23 -4.71 -16.93
C GLY A 29 21.71 -4.09 -15.63
N VAL A 30 20.41 -4.25 -15.30
CA VAL A 30 19.87 -3.78 -14.03
C VAL A 30 20.25 -4.78 -12.92
N PRO A 31 21.08 -4.38 -11.94
CA PRO A 31 21.41 -5.25 -10.81
C PRO A 31 20.17 -5.53 -9.97
N SER A 32 20.21 -6.62 -9.22
CA SER A 32 19.17 -7.02 -8.28
C SER A 32 19.74 -7.07 -6.86
N GLU A 33 18.86 -6.99 -5.87
CA GLU A 33 19.19 -7.01 -4.46
C GLU A 33 18.14 -7.79 -3.67
N VAL A 34 18.48 -8.16 -2.44
CA VAL A 34 17.50 -8.69 -1.49
C VAL A 34 16.52 -7.56 -1.16
N ASN A 35 15.22 -7.82 -1.25
CA ASN A 35 14.20 -6.84 -0.90
C ASN A 35 14.47 -6.26 0.51
N PRO A 36 14.51 -4.92 0.70
CA PRO A 36 14.95 -4.32 1.96
C PRO A 36 14.16 -4.78 3.19
N PHE A 37 12.85 -4.97 3.07
CA PHE A 37 12.02 -5.44 4.18
C PHE A 37 12.31 -6.90 4.57
N ASP A 38 12.60 -7.74 3.58
CA ASP A 38 12.91 -9.17 3.81
C ASP A 38 14.28 -9.29 4.50
N LEU A 39 15.22 -8.41 4.17
CA LEU A 39 16.52 -8.32 4.82
C LEU A 39 16.40 -7.95 6.30
N LEU A 40 15.56 -6.96 6.63
CA LEU A 40 15.24 -6.63 8.02
C LEU A 40 14.60 -7.80 8.77
N GLY A 41 13.69 -8.52 8.09
CA GLY A 41 13.07 -9.72 8.63
C GLY A 41 14.07 -10.83 8.93
N LEU A 42 15.05 -11.03 8.05
CA LEU A 42 16.14 -11.98 8.25
C LEU A 42 17.00 -11.61 9.46
N VAL A 43 17.46 -10.35 9.54
CA VAL A 43 18.28 -9.90 10.67
C VAL A 43 17.52 -10.16 11.98
N ARG A 44 16.21 -9.83 12.01
CA ARG A 44 15.40 -10.10 13.19
C ARG A 44 15.26 -11.59 13.49
N ALA A 45 15.07 -12.44 12.47
CA ALA A 45 14.99 -13.88 12.64
C ALA A 45 16.26 -14.44 13.33
N VAL A 46 17.43 -13.99 12.88
CA VAL A 46 18.72 -14.40 13.44
C VAL A 46 18.87 -13.92 14.89
N GLU A 47 18.45 -12.69 15.21
CA GLU A 47 18.46 -12.15 16.58
C GLU A 47 17.52 -12.90 17.55
N LEU A 48 16.44 -13.48 17.03
CA LEU A 48 15.46 -14.22 17.86
C LEU A 48 15.95 -15.60 18.29
N LYS A 49 17.04 -16.13 17.71
CA LYS A 49 17.63 -17.40 18.12
C LYS A 49 18.13 -17.31 19.58
N LYS A 50 17.66 -18.22 20.43
CA LYS A 50 18.06 -18.35 21.85
C LYS A 50 18.85 -19.62 22.13
N SER A 51 18.78 -20.62 21.24
CA SER A 51 19.44 -21.92 21.37
C SER A 51 20.23 -22.27 20.10
N PRO A 52 21.33 -23.05 20.21
CA PRO A 52 21.97 -23.68 19.04
C PRO A 52 21.05 -24.60 18.24
N ASP A 53 19.96 -25.09 18.85
CA ASP A 53 18.94 -25.92 18.18
C ASP A 53 17.89 -25.08 17.44
N ASP A 54 17.93 -23.74 17.54
CA ASP A 54 17.07 -22.88 16.74
C ASP A 54 17.61 -22.80 15.29
N GLU A 55 16.69 -22.79 14.33
CA GLU A 55 17.02 -22.82 12.90
C GLU A 55 16.31 -21.66 12.18
N VAL A 56 17.05 -20.93 11.35
CA VAL A 56 16.54 -19.93 10.41
C VAL A 56 16.75 -20.46 8.99
N VAL A 57 15.65 -20.73 8.29
CA VAL A 57 15.65 -21.09 6.87
C VAL A 57 15.15 -19.91 6.03
N VAL A 58 15.88 -19.57 4.98
CA VAL A 58 15.46 -18.52 4.03
C VAL A 58 14.95 -19.17 2.76
N ILE A 59 13.73 -18.82 2.35
CA ILE A 59 13.07 -19.40 1.19
C ILE A 59 12.84 -18.30 0.16
N SER A 60 13.23 -18.55 -1.09
CA SER A 60 12.94 -17.65 -2.20
C SER A 60 12.33 -18.40 -3.36
N MET A 61 11.30 -17.83 -3.98
CA MET A 61 10.78 -18.27 -5.27
C MET A 61 11.29 -17.32 -6.36
N GLY A 62 12.03 -17.84 -7.34
CA GLY A 62 12.62 -16.98 -8.36
C GLY A 62 13.47 -17.68 -9.40
N PRO A 63 14.00 -16.92 -10.37
CA PRO A 63 14.97 -17.45 -11.33
C PRO A 63 16.28 -17.87 -10.63
N PRO A 64 17.16 -18.63 -11.30
CA PRO A 64 18.43 -19.08 -10.71
C PRO A 64 19.31 -17.96 -10.12
N GLY A 65 19.22 -16.73 -10.67
CA GLY A 65 19.93 -15.56 -10.13
C GLY A 65 19.55 -15.19 -8.69
N ALA A 66 18.37 -15.58 -8.20
CA ALA A 66 17.97 -15.36 -6.80
C ALA A 66 18.86 -16.11 -5.79
N SER A 67 19.65 -17.09 -6.25
CA SER A 67 20.66 -17.75 -5.42
C SER A 67 21.70 -16.77 -4.86
N GLU A 68 22.00 -15.68 -5.56
CA GLU A 68 22.91 -14.64 -5.06
C GLU A 68 22.35 -13.96 -3.81
N GLY A 69 21.07 -13.59 -3.84
CA GLY A 69 20.37 -13.05 -2.67
C GLY A 69 20.34 -14.05 -1.51
N LEU A 70 20.11 -15.34 -1.79
CA LEU A 70 20.15 -16.39 -0.76
C LEU A 70 21.54 -16.55 -0.13
N THR A 71 22.62 -16.43 -0.92
CA THR A 71 24.00 -16.42 -0.38
C THR A 71 24.22 -15.24 0.55
N ASN A 72 23.72 -14.04 0.20
CA ASN A 72 23.78 -12.88 1.10
C ASN A 72 23.05 -13.15 2.42
N CYS A 73 21.91 -13.84 2.37
CA CYS A 73 21.16 -14.21 3.56
C CYS A 73 21.92 -15.21 4.46
N VAL A 74 22.58 -16.21 3.88
CA VAL A 74 23.44 -17.14 4.61
C VAL A 74 24.64 -16.41 5.22
N ALA A 75 25.25 -15.47 4.49
CA ALA A 75 26.35 -14.63 4.99
C ALA A 75 25.95 -13.80 6.23
N LEU A 76 24.68 -13.41 6.32
CA LEU A 76 24.10 -12.69 7.45
C LEU A 76 23.59 -13.59 8.59
N GLY A 77 23.75 -14.91 8.48
CA GLY A 77 23.50 -15.84 9.58
C GLY A 77 22.27 -16.74 9.43
N ALA A 78 21.63 -16.80 8.25
CA ALA A 78 20.69 -17.89 7.97
C ALA A 78 21.42 -19.24 8.03
N ASP A 79 20.80 -20.26 8.62
CA ASP A 79 21.40 -21.59 8.76
C ASP A 79 21.40 -22.35 7.43
N ARG A 80 20.36 -22.16 6.62
CA ARG A 80 20.29 -22.66 5.24
C ARG A 80 19.30 -21.87 4.39
N SER A 81 19.34 -22.15 3.09
CA SER A 81 18.47 -21.53 2.10
C SER A 81 17.78 -22.54 1.19
N VAL A 82 16.60 -22.18 0.70
CA VAL A 82 15.80 -22.94 -0.27
C VAL A 82 15.46 -22.03 -1.45
N LEU A 83 15.75 -22.49 -2.66
CA LEU A 83 15.40 -21.83 -3.91
C LEU A 83 14.31 -22.63 -4.61
N ILE A 84 13.09 -22.09 -4.65
CA ILE A 84 12.00 -22.62 -5.48
C ILE A 84 12.18 -22.05 -6.88
N THR A 85 12.64 -22.87 -7.82
CA THR A 85 12.97 -22.42 -9.18
C THR A 85 12.49 -23.41 -10.25
N ASP A 86 11.60 -22.93 -11.11
CA ASP A 86 11.05 -23.68 -12.24
C ASP A 86 10.42 -22.68 -13.23
N ARG A 87 10.48 -22.99 -14.53
CA ARG A 87 9.78 -22.21 -15.57
C ARG A 87 8.26 -22.25 -15.39
N ALA A 88 7.71 -23.31 -14.79
CA ALA A 88 6.28 -23.41 -14.50
C ALA A 88 5.78 -22.31 -13.53
N LEU A 89 6.67 -21.69 -12.76
CA LEU A 89 6.35 -20.61 -11.81
C LEU A 89 6.39 -19.22 -12.46
N ALA A 90 6.86 -19.12 -13.71
CA ALA A 90 7.03 -17.84 -14.38
C ALA A 90 5.69 -17.14 -14.64
N GLY A 91 5.65 -15.82 -14.42
CA GLY A 91 4.45 -15.02 -14.61
C GLY A 91 3.38 -15.20 -13.52
N SER A 92 3.76 -15.77 -12.37
CA SER A 92 2.88 -15.85 -11.20
C SER A 92 2.49 -14.46 -10.70
N ASP A 93 1.21 -14.26 -10.43
CA ASP A 93 0.72 -13.19 -9.58
C ASP A 93 0.93 -13.53 -8.09
N THR A 94 0.34 -12.74 -7.19
CA THR A 94 0.51 -12.94 -5.74
C THR A 94 -0.06 -14.27 -5.30
N LEU A 95 -1.28 -14.63 -5.71
CA LEU A 95 -1.93 -15.86 -5.26
C LEU A 95 -1.16 -17.11 -5.72
N ALA A 96 -0.73 -17.15 -6.98
CA ALA A 96 0.08 -18.25 -7.50
C ALA A 96 1.45 -18.35 -6.78
N THR A 97 2.06 -17.20 -6.47
CA THR A 97 3.30 -17.12 -5.68
C THR A 97 3.10 -17.65 -4.26
N SER A 98 2.03 -17.22 -3.60
CA SER A 98 1.66 -17.61 -2.25
C SER A 98 1.39 -19.11 -2.14
N ARG A 99 0.73 -19.73 -3.13
CA ARG A 99 0.55 -21.19 -3.20
C ARG A 99 1.88 -21.94 -3.21
N ALA A 100 2.82 -21.53 -4.05
CA ALA A 100 4.13 -22.18 -4.13
C ALA A 100 4.91 -22.04 -2.81
N LEU A 101 4.92 -20.83 -2.23
CA LEU A 101 5.58 -20.57 -0.95
C LEU A 101 4.92 -21.34 0.20
N SER A 102 3.59 -21.39 0.29
CA SER A 102 2.87 -22.16 1.32
C SER A 102 3.22 -23.65 1.27
N LEU A 103 3.29 -24.26 0.08
CA LEU A 103 3.67 -25.67 -0.08
C LEU A 103 5.12 -25.93 0.36
N ALA A 104 6.05 -24.99 0.08
CA ALA A 104 7.41 -25.09 0.58
C ALA A 104 7.46 -24.94 2.11
N LEU A 105 6.72 -23.98 2.67
CA LEU A 105 6.64 -23.74 4.11
C LEU A 105 6.00 -24.92 4.87
N GLU A 106 5.04 -25.62 4.27
CA GLU A 106 4.45 -26.85 4.84
C GLU A 106 5.47 -27.99 4.95
N ARG A 107 6.40 -28.11 3.99
CA ARG A 107 7.53 -29.05 4.09
C ARG A 107 8.46 -28.66 5.24
N GLU A 108 8.62 -27.37 5.47
CA GLU A 108 9.52 -26.84 6.49
C GLU A 108 8.98 -26.89 7.92
N LYS A 109 7.66 -26.77 8.09
CA LYS A 109 6.98 -26.72 9.40
C LYS A 109 7.60 -25.70 10.38
N PRO A 110 7.75 -24.42 9.99
CA PRO A 110 8.26 -23.39 10.87
C PRO A 110 7.27 -23.06 12.00
N ASP A 111 7.80 -22.65 13.15
CA ASP A 111 7.03 -22.07 14.24
C ASP A 111 6.68 -20.60 13.94
N LEU A 112 7.59 -19.87 13.29
CA LEU A 112 7.43 -18.46 12.93
C LEU A 112 7.78 -18.24 11.46
N ILE A 113 6.91 -17.55 10.72
CA ILE A 113 7.18 -17.15 9.34
C ILE A 113 7.33 -15.64 9.29
N ILE A 114 8.41 -15.14 8.70
CA ILE A 114 8.67 -13.71 8.53
C ILE A 114 8.70 -13.39 7.03
N CYS A 115 7.91 -12.41 6.62
CA CYS A 115 7.95 -11.80 5.30
C CYS A 115 8.26 -10.31 5.45
N GLY A 116 8.77 -9.64 4.42
CA GLY A 116 8.70 -8.18 4.36
C GLY A 116 7.27 -7.69 4.16
N ARG A 117 7.00 -6.43 4.52
CA ARG A 117 5.68 -5.78 4.35
C ARG A 117 5.19 -5.83 2.90
N ASN A 118 6.09 -5.57 1.95
CA ASN A 118 5.84 -5.56 0.52
C ASN A 118 7.19 -5.74 -0.20
N SER A 119 7.16 -6.01 -1.51
CA SER A 119 8.36 -6.00 -2.34
C SER A 119 8.47 -4.70 -3.13
N ALA A 120 9.69 -4.19 -3.31
CA ALA A 120 9.92 -2.91 -3.98
C ALA A 120 9.46 -2.84 -5.45
N ASP A 121 9.37 -4.00 -6.12
CA ASP A 121 9.00 -4.11 -7.54
C ASP A 121 7.49 -4.17 -7.79
N GLY A 122 6.74 -4.89 -6.94
CA GLY A 122 5.30 -5.10 -7.10
C GLY A 122 4.45 -4.23 -6.17
N ASP A 123 5.00 -3.86 -5.02
CA ASP A 123 4.39 -3.00 -3.99
C ASP A 123 2.98 -3.46 -3.51
N THR A 124 2.67 -4.75 -3.65
CA THR A 124 1.31 -5.26 -3.36
C THR A 124 1.08 -5.45 -1.87
N GLY A 125 2.06 -6.03 -1.16
CA GLY A 125 1.93 -6.43 0.25
C GLY A 125 0.94 -7.57 0.50
N GLN A 126 0.69 -8.42 -0.51
CA GLN A 126 -0.36 -9.45 -0.47
C GLN A 126 0.17 -10.85 -0.16
N VAL A 127 1.41 -11.15 -0.54
CA VAL A 127 1.96 -12.52 -0.47
C VAL A 127 1.99 -13.06 0.96
N GLY A 128 2.43 -12.25 1.94
CA GLY A 128 2.43 -12.64 3.36
C GLY A 128 1.04 -13.04 3.89
N PRO A 129 0.01 -12.15 3.82
CA PRO A 129 -1.33 -12.49 4.28
C PRO A 129 -2.00 -13.61 3.47
N GLU A 130 -1.74 -13.72 2.17
CA GLU A 130 -2.22 -14.86 1.36
C GLU A 130 -1.61 -16.19 1.83
N ILE A 131 -0.29 -16.24 2.08
CA ILE A 131 0.38 -17.43 2.65
C ILE A 131 -0.26 -17.81 3.98
N ALA A 132 -0.48 -16.82 4.86
CA ALA A 132 -1.06 -17.05 6.16
C ALA A 132 -2.46 -17.65 6.06
N GLU A 133 -3.29 -17.17 5.12
CA GLU A 133 -4.62 -17.75 4.89
C GLU A 133 -4.54 -19.18 4.36
N LEU A 134 -3.71 -19.43 3.34
CA LEU A 134 -3.55 -20.76 2.73
C LEU A 134 -3.07 -21.81 3.74
N MET A 135 -2.21 -21.41 4.68
CA MET A 135 -1.72 -22.28 5.76
C MET A 135 -2.64 -22.30 6.99
N GLY A 136 -3.71 -21.50 7.01
CA GLY A 136 -4.62 -21.38 8.15
C GLY A 136 -3.98 -20.77 9.41
N LEU A 137 -3.00 -19.88 9.24
CA LEU A 137 -2.24 -19.24 10.31
C LEU A 137 -2.79 -17.85 10.67
N PRO A 138 -2.65 -17.42 11.94
CA PRO A 138 -2.77 -16.01 12.31
C PRO A 138 -1.71 -15.16 11.60
N HIS A 139 -1.98 -13.87 11.40
CA HIS A 139 -1.09 -12.94 10.71
C HIS A 139 -1.04 -11.59 11.40
N ILE A 140 0.14 -10.97 11.39
CA ILE A 140 0.33 -9.59 11.81
C ILE A 140 1.12 -8.84 10.73
N SER A 141 0.50 -7.87 10.09
CA SER A 141 1.15 -7.02 9.07
C SER A 141 1.94 -5.86 9.68
N SER A 142 2.79 -5.20 8.88
CA SER A 142 3.50 -3.96 9.22
C SER A 142 4.17 -3.91 10.60
N VAL A 143 4.81 -5.02 11.00
CA VAL A 143 5.48 -5.17 12.30
C VAL A 143 6.79 -4.39 12.32
N ARG A 144 6.87 -3.37 13.18
CA ARG A 144 8.08 -2.56 13.39
C ARG A 144 8.92 -3.03 14.59
N LYS A 145 8.40 -3.94 15.41
CA LYS A 145 9.12 -4.55 16.53
C LYS A 145 8.50 -5.91 16.82
N LEU A 146 9.33 -6.93 17.00
CA LEU A 146 8.90 -8.32 17.13
C LEU A 146 9.71 -9.02 18.20
N ASP A 147 9.12 -9.36 19.33
CA ASP A 147 9.77 -10.11 20.41
C ASP A 147 9.05 -11.45 20.66
N LEU A 148 9.73 -12.39 21.33
CA LEU A 148 9.10 -13.59 21.88
C LEU A 148 8.66 -13.31 23.32
N SER A 149 7.54 -13.90 23.74
CA SER A 149 7.16 -13.95 25.16
C SER A 149 8.24 -14.65 26.00
N ASP A 150 8.21 -14.39 27.31
CA ASP A 150 9.18 -14.98 28.26
C ASP A 150 9.20 -16.52 28.22
N ASP A 151 8.04 -17.15 27.97
CA ASP A 151 7.91 -18.61 27.83
C ASP A 151 8.21 -19.13 26.41
N GLY A 152 8.46 -18.24 25.45
CA GLY A 152 8.78 -18.56 24.07
C GLY A 152 7.63 -19.16 23.25
N LYS A 153 6.38 -19.12 23.74
CA LYS A 153 5.22 -19.74 23.08
C LYS A 153 4.41 -18.78 22.21
N SER A 154 4.67 -17.49 22.30
CA SER A 154 3.95 -16.45 21.57
C SER A 154 4.90 -15.35 21.11
N VAL A 155 4.49 -14.63 20.07
CA VAL A 155 5.13 -13.38 19.67
C VAL A 155 4.43 -12.20 20.34
N ILE A 156 5.19 -11.15 20.64
CA ILE A 156 4.70 -9.82 21.01
C ILE A 156 5.19 -8.87 19.92
N ALA A 157 4.25 -8.28 19.17
CA ALA A 157 4.56 -7.45 18.02
C ALA A 157 4.00 -6.03 18.19
N GLU A 158 4.79 -5.01 17.86
CA GLU A 158 4.29 -3.66 17.60
C GLU A 158 4.07 -3.50 16.09
N ARG A 159 2.81 -3.33 15.69
CA ARG A 159 2.36 -3.12 14.31
C ARG A 159 2.04 -1.66 14.09
N ILE A 160 2.45 -1.12 12.94
CA ILE A 160 2.05 0.19 12.45
C ILE A 160 0.69 0.06 11.74
N THR A 161 -0.24 0.92 12.10
CA THR A 161 -1.53 1.13 11.41
C THR A 161 -1.59 2.54 10.85
N ASP A 162 -2.63 2.82 10.07
CA ASP A 162 -2.84 4.14 9.47
C ASP A 162 -3.18 5.22 10.51
N GLU A 163 -3.65 4.84 11.70
CA GLU A 163 -3.94 5.75 12.81
C GLU A 163 -2.90 5.72 13.94
N GLY A 164 -1.88 4.85 13.87
CA GLY A 164 -0.84 4.78 14.89
C GLY A 164 -0.21 3.40 15.06
N ILE A 165 -0.18 2.91 16.29
CA ILE A 165 0.56 1.69 16.67
C ILE A 165 -0.31 0.78 17.55
N GLN A 166 -0.36 -0.49 17.20
CA GLN A 166 -0.97 -1.55 17.99
C GLN A 166 0.11 -2.51 18.53
N THR A 167 0.01 -2.88 19.81
CA THR A 167 0.80 -3.97 20.40
C THR A 167 -0.08 -5.21 20.49
N LEU A 168 0.34 -6.28 19.82
CA LEU A 168 -0.42 -7.53 19.67
C LEU A 168 0.37 -8.69 20.27
N GLN A 169 -0.33 -9.68 20.81
CA GLN A 169 0.22 -10.97 21.18
C GLN A 169 -0.46 -12.08 20.40
N CYS A 170 0.33 -13.02 19.87
CA CYS A 170 -0.17 -14.16 19.11
C CYS A 170 0.61 -15.43 19.47
N ASP A 171 -0.09 -16.52 19.73
CA ASP A 171 0.53 -17.81 20.02
C ASP A 171 1.13 -18.41 18.73
N LEU A 172 2.28 -19.09 18.84
CA LEU A 172 2.91 -19.78 17.71
C LEU A 172 2.09 -21.03 17.31
N PRO A 173 1.97 -21.38 16.01
CA PRO A 173 2.65 -20.74 14.88
C PRO A 173 1.93 -19.52 14.30
N VAL A 174 2.72 -18.56 13.78
CA VAL A 174 2.23 -17.28 13.24
C VAL A 174 3.07 -16.81 12.05
N LEU A 175 2.45 -16.07 11.13
CA LEU A 175 3.15 -15.32 10.09
C LEU A 175 3.17 -13.82 10.44
N VAL A 176 4.31 -13.17 10.28
CA VAL A 176 4.45 -11.72 10.48
C VAL A 176 5.08 -11.06 9.25
N CYS A 177 4.52 -9.93 8.84
CA CYS A 177 5.07 -9.08 7.80
C CYS A 177 5.77 -7.88 8.45
N VAL A 178 7.07 -7.73 8.27
CA VAL A 178 7.87 -6.71 8.97
C VAL A 178 8.12 -5.45 8.12
N THR A 179 8.31 -4.33 8.80
CA THR A 179 8.60 -3.01 8.21
C THR A 179 9.86 -2.40 8.83
N GLU A 180 10.21 -1.18 8.45
CA GLU A 180 11.34 -0.44 9.02
C GLU A 180 11.25 -0.38 10.56
N GLY A 181 12.42 -0.46 11.22
CA GLY A 181 12.55 -0.39 12.67
C GLY A 181 12.59 -1.73 13.40
N VAL A 182 12.23 -2.84 12.73
CA VAL A 182 12.25 -4.18 13.36
C VAL A 182 13.66 -4.67 13.69
N ALA A 183 14.65 -4.24 12.91
CA ALA A 183 16.05 -4.58 12.99
C ALA A 183 16.88 -3.47 12.32
N PRO A 184 18.20 -3.38 12.58
CA PRO A 184 19.09 -2.52 11.80
C PRO A 184 19.26 -3.02 10.36
N GLU A 185 19.45 -2.10 9.42
CA GLU A 185 19.86 -2.45 8.05
C GLU A 185 21.33 -2.89 8.04
N LEU A 186 21.59 -4.13 7.61
CA LEU A 186 22.92 -4.74 7.58
C LEU A 186 23.25 -5.27 6.18
N TYR A 187 24.53 -5.21 5.83
CA TYR A 187 25.08 -5.82 4.62
C TYR A 187 26.22 -6.76 5.01
N PRO A 188 26.35 -7.92 4.34
CA PRO A 188 27.44 -8.84 4.66
C PRO A 188 28.79 -8.22 4.27
N ASP A 189 29.77 -8.34 5.17
CA ASP A 189 31.15 -8.02 4.87
C ASP A 189 31.83 -9.12 4.02
N ARG A 190 33.06 -8.87 3.59
CA ARG A 190 33.78 -9.81 2.72
C ARG A 190 34.01 -11.17 3.38
N GLU A 191 34.30 -11.21 4.69
CA GLU A 191 34.57 -12.46 5.40
C GLU A 191 33.29 -13.29 5.57
N GLN A 192 32.17 -12.62 5.85
CA GLN A 192 30.83 -13.22 5.86
C GLN A 192 30.49 -13.84 4.51
N MET A 193 30.74 -13.12 3.42
CA MET A 193 30.51 -13.63 2.07
C MET A 193 31.40 -14.84 1.74
N GLU A 194 32.70 -14.78 2.06
CA GLU A 194 33.64 -15.90 1.86
C GLU A 194 33.21 -17.17 2.62
N ARG A 195 32.56 -17.04 3.80
CA ARG A 195 32.03 -18.19 4.56
C ARG A 195 30.74 -18.77 3.97
N ALA A 196 29.90 -17.92 3.39
CA ALA A 196 28.66 -18.34 2.74
C ALA A 196 28.91 -18.94 1.35
N GLU A 197 30.01 -18.54 0.71
CA GLU A 197 30.43 -19.06 -0.60
C GLU A 197 30.65 -20.58 -0.53
N GLY A 198 29.92 -21.31 -1.38
CA GLY A 198 29.93 -22.78 -1.40
C GLY A 198 28.81 -23.46 -0.58
N ILE A 199 28.04 -22.71 0.22
CA ILE A 199 26.79 -23.21 0.82
C ILE A 199 25.67 -23.03 -0.21
N ALA A 200 25.40 -24.10 -0.97
CA ALA A 200 24.35 -24.10 -1.99
C ALA A 200 22.95 -24.10 -1.36
N ALA A 201 22.03 -23.37 -1.96
CA ALA A 201 20.61 -23.47 -1.62
C ALA A 201 20.06 -24.84 -2.02
N GLU A 202 19.12 -25.38 -1.24
CA GLU A 202 18.30 -26.51 -1.68
C GLU A 202 17.42 -26.05 -2.85
N GLU A 203 17.57 -26.66 -4.02
CA GLU A 203 16.70 -26.38 -5.16
C GLU A 203 15.43 -27.23 -5.09
N VAL A 204 14.28 -26.57 -5.24
CA VAL A 204 12.95 -27.18 -5.25
C VAL A 204 12.23 -26.79 -6.54
N THR A 205 11.78 -27.78 -7.30
CA THR A 205 11.02 -27.55 -8.54
C THR A 205 9.52 -27.46 -8.27
N ALA A 206 8.74 -27.01 -9.25
CA ALA A 206 7.28 -26.96 -9.10
C ALA A 206 6.68 -28.37 -8.91
N ALA A 207 7.27 -29.39 -9.54
CA ALA A 207 6.85 -30.78 -9.41
C ALA A 207 7.15 -31.40 -8.03
N ASP A 208 8.15 -30.87 -7.31
CA ASP A 208 8.44 -31.28 -5.94
C ASP A 208 7.44 -30.71 -4.94
N LEU A 209 6.73 -29.63 -5.30
CA LEU A 209 5.71 -28.99 -4.47
C LEU A 209 4.32 -29.58 -4.71
N SER A 210 3.95 -29.83 -5.97
CA SER A 210 2.63 -30.34 -6.33
C SER A 210 2.63 -31.11 -7.64
N SER A 211 1.77 -32.13 -7.72
CA SER A 211 1.48 -32.83 -8.97
C SER A 211 0.58 -32.03 -9.92
N ASP A 212 -0.16 -31.05 -9.41
CA ASP A 212 -1.01 -30.16 -10.19
C ASP A 212 -0.29 -28.83 -10.44
N LEU A 213 0.36 -28.73 -11.59
CA LEU A 213 1.13 -27.55 -11.98
C LEU A 213 0.24 -26.38 -12.44
N SER A 214 -1.05 -26.61 -12.71
CA SER A 214 -1.97 -25.58 -13.19
C SER A 214 -2.25 -24.49 -12.15
N GLN A 215 -1.94 -24.76 -10.88
CA GLN A 215 -2.08 -23.80 -9.79
C GLN A 215 -0.95 -22.76 -9.71
N PHE A 216 0.09 -22.91 -10.52
CA PHE A 216 1.29 -22.07 -10.54
C PHE A 216 1.39 -21.22 -11.81
N GLY A 217 2.30 -20.24 -11.78
CA GLY A 217 2.64 -19.44 -12.96
C GLY A 217 1.45 -18.65 -13.48
N LEU A 218 1.54 -18.23 -14.73
CA LEU A 218 0.49 -17.47 -15.40
C LEU A 218 -0.86 -18.23 -15.47
N GLU A 219 -0.84 -19.56 -15.53
CA GLU A 219 -2.06 -20.39 -15.57
C GLU A 219 -2.82 -20.30 -14.24
N GLY A 220 -2.10 -20.49 -13.14
CA GLY A 220 -2.66 -20.42 -11.79
C GLY A 220 -2.96 -19.01 -11.27
N SER A 221 -2.49 -17.98 -12.00
CA SER A 221 -2.68 -16.57 -11.66
C SER A 221 -4.08 -16.09 -12.05
N PRO A 222 -4.93 -15.72 -11.08
CA PRO A 222 -6.22 -15.11 -11.38
C PRO A 222 -6.11 -13.70 -11.97
N THR A 223 -5.02 -12.96 -11.75
CA THR A 223 -4.81 -11.63 -12.36
C THR A 223 -3.80 -11.67 -13.50
N TRP A 224 -3.88 -10.70 -14.41
CA TRP A 224 -2.83 -10.45 -15.39
C TRP A 224 -2.73 -8.98 -15.75
N VAL A 225 -1.53 -8.57 -16.18
CA VAL A 225 -1.25 -7.24 -16.71
C VAL A 225 -1.65 -7.21 -18.18
N ASP A 226 -2.51 -6.26 -18.57
CA ASP A 226 -2.87 -6.01 -19.97
C ASP A 226 -1.79 -5.13 -20.66
N GLU A 227 -2.15 -4.32 -21.66
CA GLU A 227 -1.20 -3.44 -22.32
C GLU A 227 -0.84 -2.24 -21.44
N ILE A 228 0.45 -2.00 -21.24
CA ILE A 228 0.95 -0.86 -20.44
C ILE A 228 0.48 0.46 -21.07
N ARG A 229 -0.16 1.30 -20.26
CA ARG A 229 -0.55 2.66 -20.63
C ARG A 229 0.53 3.65 -20.17
N LEU A 230 0.99 4.48 -21.09
CA LEU A 230 1.77 5.67 -20.74
C LEU A 230 0.80 6.78 -20.40
N VAL A 231 0.85 7.26 -19.17
CA VAL A 231 0.22 8.51 -18.78
C VAL A 231 1.30 9.57 -18.90
N GLU A 232 1.08 10.63 -19.66
CA GLU A 232 1.99 11.76 -19.60
C GLU A 232 1.68 12.55 -18.32
N PRO A 233 2.64 12.76 -17.42
CA PRO A 233 2.37 13.55 -16.24
C PRO A 233 2.22 15.00 -16.69
N ASN A 234 1.14 15.65 -16.28
CA ASN A 234 1.03 17.09 -16.39
C ASN A 234 1.85 17.76 -15.27
N ARG A 235 3.17 17.55 -15.27
CA ARG A 235 4.12 18.24 -14.39
C ARG A 235 4.75 19.39 -15.16
N LEU A 236 4.45 20.62 -14.75
CA LEU A 236 5.09 21.80 -15.31
C LEU A 236 6.49 21.93 -14.68
N GLY A 237 7.53 21.58 -15.44
CA GLY A 237 8.91 21.87 -15.05
C GLY A 237 9.25 23.31 -15.40
N VAL A 238 9.21 24.22 -14.44
CA VAL A 238 9.63 25.62 -14.63
C VAL A 238 10.99 25.80 -13.98
N LEU A 239 12.03 25.89 -14.80
CA LEU A 239 13.37 26.25 -14.34
C LEU A 239 13.51 27.78 -14.43
N LEU A 240 13.84 28.41 -13.30
CA LEU A 240 14.11 29.85 -13.24
C LEU A 240 15.63 30.04 -13.34
N GLU A 241 16.12 30.36 -14.54
CA GLU A 241 17.54 30.61 -14.80
C GLU A 241 17.88 32.11 -14.72
N ASP A 242 19.14 32.44 -14.42
CA ASP A 242 19.70 33.80 -14.48
C ASP A 242 19.02 34.88 -13.61
N ALA A 243 18.50 34.49 -12.44
CA ALA A 243 17.93 35.40 -11.45
C ALA A 243 18.80 35.50 -10.20
N THR A 244 18.84 36.67 -9.54
CA THR A 244 19.33 36.70 -8.15
C THR A 244 18.40 35.87 -7.25
N PRO A 245 18.85 35.38 -6.08
CA PRO A 245 17.98 34.62 -5.18
C PRO A 245 16.65 35.32 -4.88
N GLU A 246 16.66 36.65 -4.76
CA GLU A 246 15.46 37.48 -4.52
C GLU A 246 14.53 37.52 -5.74
N GLU A 247 15.09 37.65 -6.95
CA GLU A 247 14.33 37.64 -8.19
C GLU A 247 13.74 36.26 -8.49
N ALA A 248 14.48 35.19 -8.21
CA ALA A 248 14.01 33.81 -8.34
C ALA A 248 12.87 33.53 -7.37
N ALA A 249 13.00 33.96 -6.11
CA ALA A 249 11.96 33.83 -5.09
C ALA A 249 10.66 34.52 -5.50
N LYS A 250 10.76 35.73 -6.07
CA LYS A 250 9.62 36.49 -6.58
C LYS A 250 8.95 35.79 -7.76
N GLN A 251 9.73 35.39 -8.76
CA GLN A 251 9.22 34.70 -9.94
C GLN A 251 8.53 33.38 -9.57
N ALA A 252 9.10 32.64 -8.62
CA ALA A 252 8.51 31.42 -8.10
C ALA A 252 7.19 31.68 -7.36
N ALA A 253 7.12 32.74 -6.54
CA ALA A 253 5.91 33.15 -5.86
C ALA A 253 4.80 33.57 -6.84
N ASP A 254 5.15 34.35 -7.86
CA ASP A 254 4.21 34.78 -8.91
C ASP A 254 3.70 33.60 -9.73
N ALA A 255 4.58 32.66 -10.12
CA ALA A 255 4.20 31.44 -10.82
C ALA A 255 3.27 30.56 -9.97
N LEU A 256 3.56 30.41 -8.67
CA LEU A 256 2.71 29.68 -7.74
C LEU A 256 1.33 30.36 -7.59
N ARG A 257 1.28 31.69 -7.46
CA ARG A 257 0.03 32.46 -7.39
C ARG A 257 -0.82 32.26 -8.64
N GLN A 258 -0.21 32.40 -9.81
CA GLN A 258 -0.91 32.18 -11.08
C GLN A 258 -1.47 30.76 -11.12
N ARG A 259 -0.68 29.77 -10.70
CA ARG A 259 -1.10 28.37 -10.74
C ARG A 259 -2.22 28.06 -9.75
N LEU A 260 -2.14 28.59 -8.53
CA LEU A 260 -3.22 28.49 -7.54
C LEU A 260 -4.51 29.14 -8.06
N ALA A 261 -4.39 30.31 -8.70
CA ALA A 261 -5.52 30.98 -9.33
C ALA A 261 -6.10 30.16 -10.50
N GLU A 262 -5.26 29.52 -11.32
CA GLU A 262 -5.69 28.61 -12.38
C GLU A 262 -6.39 27.36 -11.83
N LEU A 263 -5.91 26.80 -10.72
CA LEU A 263 -6.54 25.65 -10.07
C LEU A 263 -7.89 26.03 -9.44
N ALA A 264 -7.96 27.15 -8.72
CA ALA A 264 -9.21 27.69 -8.21
C ALA A 264 -10.19 28.06 -9.34
N ALA A 265 -9.67 28.60 -10.45
CA ALA A 265 -10.41 28.87 -11.67
C ALA A 265 -10.87 27.59 -12.37
N ALA A 266 -10.07 26.53 -12.40
CA ALA A 266 -10.44 25.23 -12.99
C ALA A 266 -11.50 24.52 -12.14
N ASP A 267 -11.43 24.65 -10.82
CA ASP A 267 -12.49 24.23 -9.89
C ASP A 267 -13.79 25.01 -10.11
N SER A 268 -13.72 26.26 -10.58
CA SER A 268 -14.89 27.13 -10.81
C SER A 268 -15.36 27.22 -12.28
N ALA A 269 -14.52 26.88 -13.27
CA ALA A 269 -14.78 27.05 -14.71
C ALA A 269 -14.75 25.73 -15.51
N GLY A 270 -14.38 24.59 -14.92
CA GLY A 270 -14.63 23.27 -15.50
C GLY A 270 -13.42 22.35 -15.67
N SER A 271 -13.04 21.60 -14.63
CA SER A 271 -13.50 20.20 -14.67
C SER A 271 -14.96 20.26 -14.21
N GLY A 272 -15.90 19.64 -14.91
CA GLY A 272 -17.33 19.88 -14.70
C GLY A 272 -17.87 19.53 -13.31
N LYS A 273 -17.55 20.32 -12.27
CA LYS A 273 -18.46 20.65 -11.17
C LYS A 273 -19.49 21.68 -11.67
N SER A 274 -20.12 21.39 -12.82
CA SER A 274 -21.57 21.63 -12.91
C SER A 274 -22.11 21.04 -11.62
N ALA A 275 -22.89 21.75 -10.80
CA ALA A 275 -23.49 21.22 -9.57
C ALA A 275 -23.71 19.71 -9.73
N VAL A 276 -22.76 18.89 -9.23
CA VAL A 276 -22.64 17.52 -9.76
C VAL A 276 -23.85 16.85 -9.20
N ALA A 277 -24.85 16.65 -10.05
CA ALA A 277 -26.10 16.10 -9.60
C ALA A 277 -25.76 14.73 -9.03
N ALA A 278 -26.34 14.42 -7.87
CA ALA A 278 -26.21 13.08 -7.29
C ALA A 278 -26.44 12.05 -8.39
N LEU A 279 -25.48 11.13 -8.54
CA LEU A 279 -25.58 10.10 -9.57
C LEU A 279 -26.78 9.20 -9.27
N PRO A 280 -27.50 8.71 -10.30
CA PRO A 280 -28.63 7.81 -10.09
C PRO A 280 -28.26 6.59 -9.23
N ARG A 281 -29.12 6.27 -8.27
CA ARG A 281 -29.03 5.06 -7.44
C ARG A 281 -29.80 3.90 -8.06
N TYR A 282 -29.39 2.67 -7.77
CA TYR A 282 -30.06 1.44 -8.26
C TYR A 282 -30.36 0.47 -7.10
N PRO A 283 -31.07 0.91 -6.05
CA PRO A 283 -31.29 0.09 -4.85
C PRO A 283 -32.07 -1.19 -5.19
N ASN A 284 -31.75 -2.29 -4.51
CA ASN A 284 -32.31 -3.63 -4.73
C ASN A 284 -31.91 -4.31 -6.05
N SER A 285 -31.07 -3.67 -6.87
CA SER A 285 -30.46 -4.30 -8.04
C SER A 285 -29.20 -5.06 -7.63
N LYS A 286 -29.39 -6.24 -7.01
CA LYS A 286 -28.31 -7.02 -6.38
C LYS A 286 -27.33 -7.64 -7.39
N ASP A 287 -27.80 -7.96 -8.60
CA ASP A 287 -26.96 -8.51 -9.66
C ASP A 287 -25.87 -7.53 -10.04
N LYS A 288 -24.63 -8.01 -10.10
CA LYS A 288 -23.43 -7.21 -10.32
C LYS A 288 -23.22 -6.05 -9.34
N SER A 289 -23.79 -6.14 -8.13
CA SER A 289 -23.54 -5.15 -7.07
C SER A 289 -22.04 -4.98 -6.82
N ILE A 290 -21.64 -3.77 -6.46
CA ILE A 290 -20.24 -3.45 -6.15
C ILE A 290 -20.16 -3.06 -4.68
N TRP A 291 -19.24 -3.70 -3.97
CA TRP A 291 -19.12 -3.62 -2.54
C TRP A 291 -17.93 -2.75 -2.15
N VAL A 292 -18.07 -2.00 -1.07
CA VAL A 292 -17.00 -1.23 -0.42
C VAL A 292 -16.89 -1.71 1.02
N VAL A 293 -15.76 -2.27 1.41
CA VAL A 293 -15.47 -2.53 2.82
C VAL A 293 -15.05 -1.22 3.46
N ALA A 294 -15.92 -0.69 4.29
CA ALA A 294 -15.79 0.61 4.93
C ALA A 294 -14.81 0.52 6.10
N GLU A 295 -13.88 1.47 6.13
CA GLU A 295 -13.01 1.71 7.28
C GLU A 295 -13.49 2.94 8.05
N THR A 296 -13.35 2.86 9.38
CA THR A 296 -13.65 3.93 10.33
C THR A 296 -12.38 4.36 11.04
N THR A 297 -12.28 5.65 11.33
CA THR A 297 -11.26 6.25 12.19
C THR A 297 -11.89 6.65 13.53
N SER A 298 -11.05 7.15 14.43
CA SER A 298 -11.50 7.83 15.65
C SER A 298 -12.44 9.03 15.40
N GLN A 299 -12.47 9.58 14.17
CA GLN A 299 -13.25 10.77 13.80
C GLN A 299 -14.48 10.47 12.92
N GLY A 300 -14.73 9.22 12.51
CA GLY A 300 -15.86 8.86 11.64
C GLY A 300 -15.45 7.89 10.54
N LEU A 301 -16.06 7.99 9.35
CA LEU A 301 -15.58 7.21 8.20
C LEU A 301 -14.19 7.68 7.75
N ALA A 302 -13.32 6.74 7.43
CA ALA A 302 -12.06 7.05 6.78
C ALA A 302 -12.33 7.73 5.43
N HIS A 303 -11.55 8.75 5.09
CA HIS A 303 -11.77 9.51 3.85
C HIS A 303 -11.72 8.63 2.59
N VAL A 304 -10.86 7.61 2.58
CA VAL A 304 -10.78 6.61 1.49
C VAL A 304 -12.08 5.81 1.33
N THR A 305 -12.87 5.60 2.39
CA THR A 305 -14.20 4.98 2.28
C THR A 305 -15.13 5.86 1.44
N LEU A 306 -15.09 7.18 1.65
CA LEU A 306 -15.91 8.14 0.90
C LEU A 306 -15.53 8.18 -0.58
N GLU A 307 -14.22 8.17 -0.84
CA GLU A 307 -13.62 8.06 -2.18
C GLU A 307 -14.05 6.80 -2.92
N MET A 308 -13.97 5.64 -2.27
CA MET A 308 -14.41 4.38 -2.84
C MET A 308 -15.91 4.39 -3.14
N LEU A 309 -16.76 4.90 -2.24
CA LEU A 309 -18.20 5.04 -2.50
C LEU A 309 -18.47 5.95 -3.71
N GLY A 310 -17.76 7.08 -3.81
CA GLY A 310 -17.80 7.97 -4.97
C GLY A 310 -17.48 7.27 -6.28
N LYS A 311 -16.36 6.54 -6.31
CA LYS A 311 -15.97 5.80 -7.52
C LYS A 311 -16.96 4.70 -7.87
N VAL A 312 -17.43 3.96 -6.88
CA VAL A 312 -18.41 2.90 -7.12
C VAL A 312 -19.75 3.48 -7.62
N ARG A 313 -20.15 4.67 -7.17
CA ARG A 313 -21.32 5.38 -7.73
C ARG A 313 -21.18 5.68 -9.22
N GLU A 314 -19.98 6.03 -9.67
CA GLU A 314 -19.65 6.18 -11.09
C GLU A 314 -19.77 4.84 -11.83
N LEU A 315 -19.09 3.80 -11.34
CA LEU A 315 -19.06 2.48 -11.98
C LEU A 315 -20.45 1.84 -12.07
N THR A 316 -21.30 2.04 -11.05
CA THR A 316 -22.67 1.50 -11.05
C THR A 316 -23.59 2.15 -12.07
N GLN A 317 -23.19 3.28 -12.67
CA GLN A 317 -23.90 3.80 -13.84
C GLN A 317 -23.76 2.89 -15.07
N PHE A 318 -22.70 2.07 -15.14
CA PHE A 318 -22.55 1.05 -16.17
C PHE A 318 -23.26 -0.25 -15.80
N THR A 319 -23.03 -0.78 -14.58
CA THR A 319 -23.60 -2.07 -14.17
C THR A 319 -25.10 -2.01 -13.87
N LYS A 320 -25.64 -0.83 -13.60
CA LYS A 320 -27.03 -0.59 -13.16
C LYS A 320 -27.38 -1.40 -11.90
N SER A 321 -26.42 -1.48 -10.98
CA SER A 321 -26.49 -2.27 -9.75
C SER A 321 -26.41 -1.41 -8.49
N GLU A 322 -26.80 -1.99 -7.36
CA GLU A 322 -26.69 -1.31 -6.06
C GLU A 322 -25.23 -1.19 -5.59
N VAL A 323 -24.98 -0.22 -4.69
CA VAL A 323 -23.72 -0.16 -3.92
C VAL A 323 -23.96 -0.60 -2.51
N VAL A 324 -23.11 -1.52 -2.09
CA VAL A 324 -23.16 -2.15 -0.79
C VAL A 324 -21.95 -1.69 0.00
N ALA A 325 -22.16 -1.04 1.13
CA ALA A 325 -21.09 -0.83 2.10
C ALA A 325 -21.05 -2.01 3.08
N VAL A 326 -19.87 -2.50 3.42
CA VAL A 326 -19.66 -3.49 4.49
C VAL A 326 -18.99 -2.79 5.65
N LEU A 327 -19.67 -2.71 6.80
CA LEU A 327 -19.17 -2.07 8.01
C LEU A 327 -18.87 -3.13 9.07
N ILE A 328 -17.60 -3.29 9.40
CA ILE A 328 -17.14 -4.20 10.45
C ILE A 328 -16.87 -3.35 11.70
N SER A 329 -17.80 -3.33 12.65
CA SER A 329 -17.73 -2.46 13.82
C SER A 329 -18.64 -2.96 14.94
N SER A 330 -18.20 -2.75 16.19
CA SER A 330 -19.01 -2.99 17.39
C SER A 330 -20.06 -1.89 17.65
N SER A 331 -19.97 -0.74 16.96
CA SER A 331 -20.82 0.44 17.18
C SER A 331 -21.25 1.07 15.83
N PRO A 332 -22.22 0.48 15.11
CA PRO A 332 -22.44 0.82 13.69
C PRO A 332 -23.30 2.07 13.45
N ASP A 333 -24.16 2.50 14.39
CA ASP A 333 -25.29 3.39 14.10
C ASP A 333 -24.92 4.71 13.39
N ALA A 334 -23.93 5.44 13.89
CA ALA A 334 -23.52 6.72 13.31
C ALA A 334 -22.88 6.55 11.92
N ALA A 335 -22.05 5.53 11.74
CA ALA A 335 -21.39 5.24 10.48
C ALA A 335 -22.36 4.75 9.40
N VAL A 336 -23.42 4.03 9.76
CA VAL A 336 -24.46 3.58 8.82
C VAL A 336 -25.19 4.76 8.16
N GLU A 337 -25.56 5.78 8.95
CA GLU A 337 -26.19 6.99 8.41
C GLU A 337 -25.24 7.71 7.46
N GLU A 338 -23.98 7.88 7.85
CA GLU A 338 -22.96 8.51 7.02
C GLU A 338 -22.77 7.75 5.69
N LEU A 339 -22.59 6.43 5.73
CA LEU A 339 -22.47 5.59 4.53
C LEU A 339 -23.66 5.76 3.57
N ALA A 340 -24.89 5.84 4.11
CA ALA A 340 -26.09 6.06 3.31
C ALA A 340 -26.08 7.44 2.62
N THR A 341 -25.72 8.50 3.34
CA THR A 341 -25.60 9.86 2.77
C THR A 341 -24.48 9.96 1.73
N GLN A 342 -23.46 9.12 1.84
CA GLN A 342 -22.30 9.11 0.94
C GLN A 342 -22.47 8.15 -0.25
N GLY A 343 -23.67 7.59 -0.44
CA GLY A 343 -24.04 6.87 -1.64
C GLY A 343 -24.26 5.37 -1.47
N ALA A 344 -24.20 4.79 -0.27
CA ALA A 344 -24.58 3.39 -0.09
C ALA A 344 -26.10 3.19 -0.29
N ASP A 345 -26.49 2.18 -1.07
CA ASP A 345 -27.90 1.74 -1.16
C ASP A 345 -28.24 0.73 -0.06
N ARG A 346 -27.24 -0.07 0.33
CA ARG A 346 -27.33 -1.13 1.33
C ARG A 346 -26.08 -1.12 2.20
N VAL A 347 -26.24 -1.36 3.50
CA VAL A 347 -25.14 -1.52 4.45
C VAL A 347 -25.22 -2.90 5.09
N LEU A 348 -24.19 -3.70 4.88
CA LEU A 348 -23.99 -4.96 5.59
C LEU A 348 -23.14 -4.69 6.82
N THR A 349 -23.63 -5.01 8.02
CA THR A 349 -22.91 -4.77 9.26
C THR A 349 -22.41 -6.07 9.88
N MET A 350 -21.22 -6.06 10.47
CA MET A 350 -20.66 -7.19 11.20
C MET A 350 -20.12 -6.71 12.55
N ASP A 351 -20.68 -7.22 13.64
CA ASP A 351 -20.11 -7.02 14.98
C ASP A 351 -18.91 -7.94 15.18
N ASN A 352 -17.72 -7.35 15.31
CA ASN A 352 -16.47 -8.05 15.52
C ASN A 352 -16.00 -8.05 16.99
N SER A 353 -16.82 -7.58 17.94
CA SER A 353 -16.45 -7.50 19.36
C SER A 353 -16.02 -8.85 19.96
N GLN A 354 -16.55 -9.96 19.45
CA GLN A 354 -16.17 -11.33 19.84
C GLN A 354 -15.25 -12.02 18.82
N LEU A 355 -15.12 -11.47 17.61
CA LEU A 355 -14.31 -12.06 16.53
C LEU A 355 -12.86 -11.58 16.57
N GLY A 356 -12.61 -10.42 17.20
CA GLY A 356 -11.30 -9.81 17.29
C GLY A 356 -11.08 -8.74 16.22
N PRO A 357 -9.81 -8.45 15.88
CA PRO A 357 -9.49 -7.38 14.94
C PRO A 357 -10.06 -7.64 13.55
N VAL A 358 -10.23 -6.58 12.75
CA VAL A 358 -10.79 -6.63 11.38
C VAL A 358 -10.01 -7.57 10.47
N PHE A 359 -8.69 -7.65 10.65
CA PHE A 359 -7.80 -8.54 9.91
C PHE A 359 -7.69 -9.96 10.51
N GLY A 360 -8.45 -10.27 11.56
CA GLY A 360 -8.49 -11.58 12.19
C GLY A 360 -9.17 -12.64 11.32
N ARG A 361 -8.79 -13.91 11.50
CA ARG A 361 -9.28 -15.03 10.67
C ARG A 361 -10.79 -15.18 10.68
N ALA A 362 -11.45 -14.95 11.82
CA ALA A 362 -12.89 -15.12 11.96
C ALA A 362 -13.68 -14.06 11.16
N VAL A 363 -13.17 -12.83 11.10
CA VAL A 363 -13.75 -11.75 10.28
C VAL A 363 -13.61 -12.08 8.80
N GLY A 364 -12.39 -12.45 8.36
CA GLY A 364 -12.15 -12.86 6.97
C GLY A 364 -13.00 -14.06 6.54
N ALA A 365 -13.16 -15.06 7.42
CA ALA A 365 -14.02 -16.22 7.18
C ALA A 365 -15.50 -15.83 6.99
N SER A 366 -16.01 -14.95 7.85
CA SER A 366 -17.40 -14.50 7.81
C SER A 366 -17.68 -13.64 6.58
N LEU A 367 -16.75 -12.75 6.21
CA LEU A 367 -16.83 -11.98 4.98
C LEU A 367 -16.81 -12.89 3.74
N ALA A 368 -15.95 -13.91 3.73
CA ALA A 368 -15.87 -14.85 2.61
C ALA A 368 -17.16 -15.64 2.39
N GLU A 369 -17.87 -16.03 3.45
CA GLU A 369 -19.16 -16.73 3.32
C GLU A 369 -20.20 -15.86 2.61
N VAL A 370 -20.35 -14.60 3.03
CA VAL A 370 -21.33 -13.70 2.44
C VAL A 370 -20.94 -13.25 1.02
N VAL A 371 -19.64 -13.01 0.76
CA VAL A 371 -19.15 -12.69 -0.59
C VAL A 371 -19.35 -13.87 -1.54
N SER A 372 -19.07 -15.09 -1.10
CA SER A 372 -19.30 -16.30 -1.92
C SER A 372 -20.79 -16.54 -2.19
N LYS A 373 -21.66 -16.20 -1.23
CA LYS A 373 -23.11 -16.40 -1.35
C LYS A 373 -23.75 -15.37 -2.28
N GLU A 374 -23.36 -14.10 -2.17
CA GLU A 374 -23.96 -13.02 -2.96
C GLU A 374 -23.25 -12.78 -4.29
N ASN A 375 -21.99 -13.23 -4.43
CA ASN A 375 -21.19 -13.17 -5.65
C ASN A 375 -21.26 -11.79 -6.36
N PRO A 376 -20.82 -10.71 -5.69
CA PRO A 376 -20.84 -9.38 -6.28
C PRO A 376 -19.96 -9.28 -7.54
N TYR A 377 -20.08 -8.16 -8.26
CA TYR A 377 -19.18 -7.89 -9.39
C TYR A 377 -17.77 -7.52 -8.93
N ALA A 378 -17.67 -6.73 -7.86
CA ALA A 378 -16.41 -6.34 -7.26
C ALA A 378 -16.54 -6.03 -5.77
N VAL A 379 -15.44 -6.16 -5.04
CA VAL A 379 -15.30 -5.75 -3.63
C VAL A 379 -14.04 -4.90 -3.50
N LEU A 380 -14.22 -3.66 -3.07
CA LEU A 380 -13.16 -2.69 -2.86
C LEU A 380 -12.79 -2.60 -1.38
N PHE A 381 -11.50 -2.48 -1.13
CA PHE A 381 -10.89 -2.27 0.18
C PHE A 381 -9.98 -1.05 0.10
N ALA A 382 -9.72 -0.39 1.22
CA ALA A 382 -8.64 0.58 1.26
C ALA A 382 -7.27 -0.13 1.25
N ALA A 383 -6.26 0.47 0.65
CA ALA A 383 -4.88 -0.05 0.68
C ALA A 383 -4.14 0.31 1.98
N THR A 384 -4.84 0.29 3.11
CA THR A 384 -4.37 0.50 4.48
C THR A 384 -3.80 -0.79 5.07
N ALA A 385 -3.27 -0.75 6.29
CA ALA A 385 -2.72 -1.92 6.96
C ALA A 385 -3.78 -3.03 7.14
N ASP A 386 -5.02 -2.67 7.47
CA ASP A 386 -6.12 -3.63 7.69
C ASP A 386 -6.78 -4.05 6.38
N GLY A 387 -7.07 -3.10 5.48
CA GLY A 387 -7.70 -3.38 4.20
C GLY A 387 -6.85 -4.27 3.29
N ARG A 388 -5.52 -4.07 3.24
CA ARG A 388 -4.62 -4.96 2.49
C ARG A 388 -4.63 -6.38 3.04
N ASP A 389 -4.61 -6.54 4.36
CA ASP A 389 -4.58 -7.84 5.03
C ASP A 389 -5.88 -8.62 4.76
N LEU A 390 -7.02 -7.99 5.05
CA LEU A 390 -8.34 -8.60 4.89
C LEU A 390 -8.64 -8.94 3.42
N ALA A 391 -8.30 -8.06 2.47
CA ALA A 391 -8.48 -8.31 1.05
C ALA A 391 -7.64 -9.51 0.57
N SER A 392 -6.38 -9.60 1.01
CA SER A 392 -5.45 -10.66 0.63
C SER A 392 -5.90 -12.01 1.18
N ARG A 393 -6.35 -12.06 2.44
CA ARG A 393 -6.92 -13.27 3.04
C ARG A 393 -8.21 -13.69 2.34
N LEU A 394 -9.09 -12.73 2.00
CA LEU A 394 -10.31 -13.03 1.24
C LEU A 394 -9.97 -13.62 -0.15
N ALA A 395 -8.99 -13.03 -0.84
CA ALA A 395 -8.53 -13.47 -2.15
C ALA A 395 -7.99 -14.90 -2.12
N ALA A 396 -7.10 -15.20 -1.17
CA ALA A 396 -6.55 -16.54 -0.97
C ALA A 396 -7.62 -17.58 -0.65
N ARG A 397 -8.53 -17.26 0.28
CA ARG A 397 -9.60 -18.18 0.71
C ARG A 397 -10.55 -18.53 -0.43
N LEU A 398 -10.90 -17.56 -1.27
CA LEU A 398 -11.87 -17.74 -2.35
C LEU A 398 -11.23 -18.09 -3.70
N GLY A 399 -9.89 -18.07 -3.79
CA GLY A 399 -9.18 -18.30 -5.04
C GLY A 399 -9.37 -17.18 -6.07
N LEU A 400 -9.53 -15.93 -5.61
CA LEU A 400 -9.87 -14.77 -6.44
C LEU A 400 -8.65 -13.91 -6.76
N GLY A 401 -8.71 -13.21 -7.89
CA GLY A 401 -7.75 -12.20 -8.27
C GLY A 401 -7.92 -10.91 -7.46
N LEU A 402 -6.80 -10.40 -6.97
CA LEU A 402 -6.72 -9.16 -6.20
C LEU A 402 -5.71 -8.21 -6.83
N THR A 403 -6.17 -7.05 -7.32
CA THR A 403 -5.25 -5.97 -7.70
C THR A 403 -4.96 -5.12 -6.48
N GLY A 404 -3.67 -5.04 -6.12
CA GLY A 404 -3.22 -4.24 -5.00
C GLY A 404 -2.93 -2.81 -5.41
N ASP A 405 -3.36 -1.87 -4.58
CA ASP A 405 -2.92 -0.47 -4.61
C ASP A 405 -3.25 0.22 -5.95
N ALA A 406 -4.49 0.04 -6.40
CA ALA A 406 -5.02 0.67 -7.59
C ALA A 406 -5.27 2.17 -7.34
N MET A 407 -4.97 2.96 -8.37
CA MET A 407 -5.18 4.42 -8.38
C MET A 407 -6.54 4.80 -8.91
N ASP A 408 -7.06 4.02 -9.86
CA ASP A 408 -8.36 4.26 -10.48
C ASP A 408 -8.95 2.97 -11.06
N LEU A 409 -10.23 3.03 -11.38
CA LEU A 409 -11.04 1.92 -11.89
C LEU A 409 -11.85 2.35 -13.11
N GLU A 410 -11.93 1.50 -14.12
CA GLU A 410 -12.79 1.73 -15.29
C GLU A 410 -13.55 0.44 -15.60
N ILE A 411 -14.70 0.56 -16.28
CA ILE A 411 -15.33 -0.59 -16.93
C ILE A 411 -15.20 -0.41 -18.43
N ASP A 412 -14.54 -1.35 -19.09
CA ASP A 412 -14.36 -1.31 -20.54
C ASP A 412 -15.65 -1.63 -21.32
N ALA A 413 -15.57 -1.55 -22.65
CA ALA A 413 -16.71 -1.81 -23.52
C ALA A 413 -17.22 -3.26 -23.42
N GLU A 414 -16.37 -4.19 -23.03
CA GLU A 414 -16.69 -5.60 -22.81
C GLU A 414 -17.30 -5.85 -21.42
N GLY A 415 -17.36 -4.83 -20.55
CA GLY A 415 -17.91 -4.92 -19.21
C GLY A 415 -16.96 -5.53 -18.19
N ARG A 416 -15.63 -5.45 -18.41
CA ARG A 416 -14.59 -5.92 -17.49
C ARG A 416 -14.07 -4.76 -16.64
N LEU A 417 -13.73 -5.04 -15.38
CA LEU A 417 -13.19 -4.04 -14.47
C LEU A 417 -11.69 -3.88 -14.70
N VAL A 418 -11.33 -2.78 -15.34
CA VAL A 418 -9.95 -2.35 -15.56
C VAL A 418 -9.45 -1.68 -14.28
N GLN A 419 -8.39 -2.22 -13.69
CA GLN A 419 -7.82 -1.74 -12.43
C GLN A 419 -6.47 -1.08 -12.71
N LEU A 420 -6.39 0.25 -12.59
CA LEU A 420 -5.22 1.03 -12.98
C LEU A 420 -4.21 1.09 -11.82
N LYS A 421 -3.07 0.42 -11.96
CA LYS A 421 -2.00 0.38 -10.96
C LYS A 421 -0.76 1.14 -11.48
N PRO A 422 -0.06 1.92 -10.66
CA PRO A 422 1.18 2.54 -11.09
C PRO A 422 2.26 1.46 -11.27
N ALA A 423 3.09 1.61 -12.29
CA ALA A 423 4.21 0.73 -12.55
C ALA A 423 5.51 1.55 -12.56
N LEU A 424 6.54 1.04 -11.88
CA LEU A 424 7.94 1.45 -12.06
C LEU A 424 8.27 2.91 -11.77
N GLY A 425 7.67 3.51 -10.73
CA GLY A 425 8.15 4.76 -10.14
C GLY A 425 8.09 5.99 -11.05
N GLY A 426 7.15 6.03 -12.00
CA GLY A 426 6.98 7.15 -12.93
C GLY A 426 5.55 7.26 -13.45
N ASN A 427 5.40 7.60 -14.74
CA ASN A 427 4.10 7.89 -15.36
C ASN A 427 3.53 6.69 -16.13
N VAL A 428 4.00 5.50 -15.79
CA VAL A 428 3.59 4.27 -16.42
C VAL A 428 2.47 3.68 -15.58
N VAL A 429 1.33 3.41 -16.22
CA VAL A 429 0.15 2.81 -15.58
C VAL A 429 -0.12 1.47 -16.23
N ALA A 430 -0.23 0.43 -15.42
CA ALA A 430 -0.56 -0.91 -15.84
C ALA A 430 -2.06 -1.17 -15.60
N PRO A 431 -2.86 -1.39 -16.65
CA PRO A 431 -4.21 -1.92 -16.50
C PRO A 431 -4.13 -3.38 -16.09
N ILE A 432 -4.72 -3.71 -14.95
CA ILE A 432 -4.81 -5.07 -14.44
C ILE A 432 -6.24 -5.57 -14.63
N LEU A 433 -6.35 -6.81 -15.08
CA LEU A 433 -7.62 -7.51 -15.25
C LEU A 433 -7.63 -8.78 -14.41
N SER A 434 -8.83 -9.22 -14.01
CA SER A 434 -9.04 -10.47 -13.26
C SER A 434 -9.77 -11.50 -14.11
N LYS A 435 -9.37 -12.77 -13.97
CA LYS A 435 -10.01 -13.95 -14.58
C LYS A 435 -11.18 -14.45 -13.74
N THR A 436 -11.32 -13.94 -12.52
CA THR A 436 -12.30 -14.38 -11.53
C THR A 436 -13.28 -13.27 -11.20
N LEU A 437 -14.47 -13.66 -10.75
CA LEU A 437 -15.44 -12.78 -10.10
C LEU A 437 -15.73 -13.30 -8.69
N PRO A 438 -15.97 -12.40 -7.70
CA PRO A 438 -15.82 -10.94 -7.78
C PRO A 438 -14.39 -10.49 -8.08
N ASN A 439 -14.25 -9.29 -8.65
CA ASN A 439 -12.97 -8.59 -8.68
C ASN A 439 -12.65 -8.06 -7.28
N LEU A 440 -11.48 -8.38 -6.73
CA LEU A 440 -11.02 -7.77 -5.49
C LEU A 440 -10.01 -6.68 -5.80
N VAL A 441 -10.14 -5.52 -5.16
CA VAL A 441 -9.23 -4.40 -5.38
C VAL A 441 -8.92 -3.72 -4.05
N THR A 442 -7.66 -3.41 -3.80
CA THR A 442 -7.32 -2.39 -2.79
C THR A 442 -7.05 -1.05 -3.46
N ILE A 443 -7.68 0.01 -2.96
CA ILE A 443 -7.60 1.38 -3.49
C ILE A 443 -6.59 2.17 -2.69
N ARG A 444 -5.63 2.79 -3.39
CA ARG A 444 -4.68 3.71 -2.76
C ARG A 444 -5.44 4.91 -2.19
N PRO A 445 -5.34 5.17 -0.87
CA PRO A 445 -5.98 6.31 -0.26
C PRO A 445 -5.59 7.60 -0.98
N GLY A 446 -6.59 8.40 -1.30
CA GLY A 446 -6.37 9.74 -1.75
C GLY A 446 -6.54 10.02 -3.26
N LEU A 447 -6.62 8.99 -4.08
CA LEU A 447 -6.58 9.22 -5.53
C LEU A 447 -7.94 9.44 -6.19
N LEU A 448 -9.02 9.12 -5.49
CA LEU A 448 -10.37 9.18 -6.04
C LEU A 448 -11.14 10.37 -5.45
N THR A 449 -12.31 10.64 -6.01
CA THR A 449 -13.18 11.72 -5.55
C THR A 449 -14.39 11.15 -4.82
N PRO A 450 -14.72 11.63 -3.60
CA PRO A 450 -15.95 11.26 -2.91
C PRO A 450 -17.21 11.55 -3.73
N ALA A 451 -18.29 10.82 -3.44
CA ALA A 451 -19.61 11.15 -3.97
C ALA A 451 -20.07 12.53 -3.49
N VAL A 452 -20.99 13.15 -4.22
CA VAL A 452 -21.75 14.27 -3.66
C VAL A 452 -22.64 13.73 -2.56
N SER A 453 -22.46 14.25 -1.35
CA SER A 453 -23.28 13.86 -0.20
C SER A 453 -24.76 14.17 -0.43
N GLU A 454 -25.62 13.23 -0.05
CA GLU A 454 -27.08 13.29 -0.15
C GLU A 454 -27.71 13.28 1.26
N PRO A 455 -27.86 14.44 1.92
CA PRO A 455 -28.45 14.51 3.25
C PRO A 455 -29.85 13.88 3.30
N GLY A 456 -30.08 13.02 4.30
CA GLY A 456 -31.35 12.32 4.49
C GLY A 456 -31.54 11.08 3.61
N ALA A 457 -30.54 10.69 2.81
CA ALA A 457 -30.56 9.38 2.14
C ALA A 457 -30.53 8.24 3.17
N THR A 458 -31.21 7.15 2.86
CA THR A 458 -31.28 5.96 3.72
C THR A 458 -30.78 4.73 2.96
N ALA A 459 -30.23 3.77 3.70
CA ALA A 459 -29.77 2.49 3.17
C ALA A 459 -30.48 1.33 3.86
N THR A 460 -30.66 0.22 3.14
CA THR A 460 -31.14 -1.03 3.75
C THR A 460 -30.04 -1.63 4.60
N VAL A 461 -30.30 -1.96 5.86
CA VAL A 461 -29.29 -2.50 6.79
C VAL A 461 -29.52 -4.00 7.00
N GLU A 462 -28.50 -4.82 6.78
CA GLU A 462 -28.54 -6.28 7.02
C GLU A 462 -27.32 -6.71 7.84
N GLN A 463 -27.50 -7.65 8.77
CA GLN A 463 -26.40 -8.16 9.60
C GLN A 463 -25.74 -9.36 8.93
N ILE A 464 -24.41 -9.37 8.85
CA ILE A 464 -23.62 -10.53 8.44
C ILE A 464 -23.53 -11.48 9.63
N ALA A 465 -23.90 -12.74 9.42
CA ALA A 465 -23.73 -13.77 10.43
C ALA A 465 -22.24 -14.11 10.60
N ALA A 466 -21.78 -14.11 11.84
CA ALA A 466 -20.42 -14.56 12.15
C ALA A 466 -20.30 -16.07 12.00
N VAL A 467 -19.23 -16.54 11.34
CA VAL A 467 -18.85 -17.94 11.30
C VAL A 467 -18.37 -18.36 12.71
N PRO A 468 -18.76 -19.55 13.21
CA PRO A 468 -18.26 -20.06 14.48
C PRO A 468 -16.72 -20.10 14.52
N SER A 469 -16.13 -19.57 15.58
CA SER A 469 -14.68 -19.58 15.82
C SER A 469 -14.36 -19.99 17.25
N ASP A 470 -13.13 -20.45 17.49
CA ASP A 470 -12.60 -20.76 18.83
C ASP A 470 -12.18 -19.49 19.62
N GLY A 471 -12.69 -18.32 19.21
CA GLY A 471 -12.29 -17.01 19.71
C GLY A 471 -11.27 -16.29 18.82
N PRO A 472 -10.77 -15.11 19.25
CA PRO A 472 -9.80 -14.34 18.49
C PRO A 472 -8.43 -15.02 18.51
N ASP A 473 -7.80 -15.10 17.35
CA ASP A 473 -6.44 -15.62 17.14
C ASP A 473 -5.33 -14.63 17.53
N LEU A 474 -5.72 -13.38 17.81
CA LEU A 474 -4.85 -12.26 18.14
C LEU A 474 -5.37 -11.53 19.38
N ARG A 475 -4.48 -11.24 20.32
CA ARG A 475 -4.78 -10.46 21.53
C ARG A 475 -4.22 -9.05 21.39
N LEU A 476 -5.10 -8.04 21.31
CA LEU A 476 -4.70 -6.64 21.40
C LEU A 476 -4.32 -6.30 22.85
N LEU A 477 -3.05 -5.99 23.07
CA LEU A 477 -2.52 -5.64 24.39
C LEU A 477 -2.59 -4.13 24.62
N LYS A 478 -2.33 -3.33 23.58
CA LYS A 478 -2.27 -1.87 23.65
C LYS A 478 -2.52 -1.26 22.29
N GLU A 479 -3.19 -0.12 22.26
CA GLU A 479 -3.36 0.71 21.08
C GLU A 479 -2.96 2.15 21.42
N VAL A 480 -2.20 2.77 20.52
CA VAL A 480 -1.76 4.16 20.63
C VAL A 480 -2.05 4.84 19.30
N PHE A 481 -3.01 5.75 19.31
CA PHE A 481 -3.28 6.64 18.20
C PHE A 481 -2.17 7.68 18.11
N GLN A 482 -1.56 7.83 16.94
CA GLN A 482 -0.65 8.93 16.66
C GLN A 482 -1.46 10.06 16.03
N GLU A 483 -1.79 11.07 16.84
CA GLU A 483 -2.29 12.34 16.34
C GLU A 483 -1.12 13.15 15.76
N ASP A 484 -0.61 12.73 14.60
CA ASP A 484 0.19 13.63 13.78
C ASP A 484 -0.78 14.49 12.96
N GLN A 485 -1.25 15.59 13.57
CA GLN A 485 -2.12 16.54 12.89
C GLN A 485 -1.48 17.05 11.59
N GLU A 486 -0.15 17.21 11.55
CA GLU A 486 0.57 17.69 10.37
C GLU A 486 0.56 16.64 9.24
N GLY A 487 0.83 15.38 9.56
CA GLY A 487 0.76 14.28 8.61
C GLY A 487 -0.64 14.07 8.02
N LEU A 488 -1.69 14.21 8.84
CA LEU A 488 -3.09 14.09 8.40
C LEU A 488 -3.51 15.27 7.51
N LEU A 489 -3.10 16.49 7.85
CA LEU A 489 -3.31 17.68 7.02
C LEU A 489 -2.59 17.53 5.68
N LEU A 490 -1.35 17.03 5.69
CA LEU A 490 -0.57 16.81 4.48
C LEU A 490 -1.18 15.77 3.55
N ALA A 491 -1.72 14.68 4.12
CA ALA A 491 -2.39 13.61 3.37
C ALA A 491 -3.65 14.10 2.64
N ASN A 492 -4.33 15.11 3.20
CA ASN A 492 -5.55 15.67 2.65
C ASN A 492 -5.34 16.99 1.89
N ALA A 493 -4.10 17.52 1.86
CA ALA A 493 -3.78 18.79 1.23
C ALA A 493 -3.97 18.71 -0.30
N ALA A 494 -4.74 19.65 -0.84
CA ALA A 494 -4.89 19.78 -2.30
C ALA A 494 -3.59 20.26 -2.97
N VAL A 495 -2.79 21.07 -2.25
CA VAL A 495 -1.51 21.61 -2.70
C VAL A 495 -0.46 21.48 -1.60
N VAL A 496 0.71 20.97 -1.97
CA VAL A 496 1.88 20.85 -1.09
C VAL A 496 3.05 21.63 -1.69
N VAL A 497 3.67 22.48 -0.88
CA VAL A 497 4.89 23.22 -1.24
C VAL A 497 6.07 22.69 -0.43
N GLY A 498 7.03 22.07 -1.12
CA GLY A 498 8.26 21.56 -0.50
C GLY A 498 9.46 22.47 -0.79
N ILE A 499 10.19 22.88 0.25
CA ILE A 499 11.35 23.78 0.13
C ILE A 499 12.64 22.99 0.36
N GLY A 500 13.57 23.03 -0.60
CA GLY A 500 14.82 22.25 -0.58
C GLY A 500 15.98 22.91 0.18
N MET A 501 17.01 22.13 0.52
CA MET A 501 18.16 22.58 1.34
C MET A 501 18.96 23.78 0.80
N GLY A 502 18.82 24.10 -0.50
CA GLY A 502 19.52 25.22 -1.14
C GLY A 502 19.17 26.60 -0.55
N VAL A 503 18.13 26.70 0.28
CA VAL A 503 17.79 27.94 1.00
C VAL A 503 18.70 28.23 2.20
N GLY A 504 19.50 27.26 2.67
CA GLY A 504 20.50 27.48 3.72
C GLY A 504 19.97 27.79 5.13
N GLY A 505 18.67 27.58 5.39
CA GLY A 505 18.04 27.74 6.72
C GLY A 505 16.65 28.42 6.69
N LEU A 506 15.84 28.18 7.72
CA LEU A 506 14.50 28.77 7.91
C LEU A 506 14.51 30.30 7.90
N GLU A 507 15.58 30.89 8.42
CA GLU A 507 15.81 32.33 8.50
C GLU A 507 15.90 33.02 7.12
N ASN A 508 16.22 32.25 6.07
CA ASN A 508 16.30 32.73 4.69
C ASN A 508 14.97 32.53 3.95
N VAL A 509 14.17 31.53 4.36
CA VAL A 509 12.80 31.32 3.88
C VAL A 509 11.90 32.49 4.31
N ALA A 510 12.07 32.95 5.56
CA ALA A 510 11.22 33.98 6.18
C ALA A 510 11.39 35.41 5.65
N LYS A 511 12.56 35.78 5.09
CA LYS A 511 12.89 37.19 4.83
C LYS A 511 12.37 37.73 3.50
N GLU A 512 12.40 36.93 2.43
CA GLU A 512 12.13 37.44 1.08
C GLU A 512 11.12 36.56 0.32
N THR A 513 11.26 35.23 0.33
CA THR A 513 10.35 34.31 -0.37
C THR A 513 8.98 34.20 0.33
N VAL A 514 8.95 33.99 1.65
CA VAL A 514 7.69 33.95 2.41
C VAL A 514 7.07 35.34 2.54
N SER A 515 7.86 36.41 2.64
CA SER A 515 7.36 37.80 2.66
C SER A 515 6.57 38.17 1.41
N GLU A 516 7.00 37.73 0.22
CA GLU A 516 6.22 37.93 -1.01
C GLU A 516 5.08 36.91 -1.18
N LEU A 517 5.23 35.66 -0.75
CA LEU A 517 4.13 34.68 -0.72
C LEU A 517 3.02 35.05 0.28
N VAL A 518 3.35 35.70 1.39
CA VAL A 518 2.43 36.11 2.48
C VAL A 518 1.75 37.45 2.21
N LYS A 519 2.27 38.29 1.31
CA LYS A 519 1.58 39.52 0.84
C LYS A 519 0.31 39.25 0.02
N THR A 520 -0.12 38.00 -0.07
CA THR A 520 -1.33 37.56 -0.78
C THR A 520 -2.50 37.48 0.20
N GLU A 521 -2.94 38.63 0.71
CA GLU A 521 -4.08 38.72 1.66
C GLU A 521 -5.43 38.22 1.07
N GLU A 522 -5.50 37.85 -0.22
CA GLU A 522 -6.74 37.37 -0.86
C GLU A 522 -6.76 35.87 -1.21
N LEU A 523 -5.70 35.10 -0.97
CA LEU A 523 -5.63 33.67 -1.39
C LEU A 523 -4.98 32.70 -0.38
N LEU A 524 -4.59 33.15 0.82
CA LEU A 524 -3.96 32.29 1.84
C LEU A 524 -4.56 32.52 3.23
N PRO A 525 -5.60 31.77 3.63
CA PRO A 525 -6.06 31.69 5.02
C PRO A 525 -5.44 30.53 5.82
N THR A 526 -4.33 29.92 5.38
CA THR A 526 -3.87 28.65 5.95
C THR A 526 -2.35 28.47 5.92
N LEU A 527 -1.62 29.34 6.61
CA LEU A 527 -0.46 28.86 7.39
C LEU A 527 -1.01 28.68 8.80
N MET A 528 -1.78 27.60 9.02
CA MET A 528 -2.52 27.43 10.25
C MET A 528 -1.59 27.10 11.42
N MET A 529 -1.39 28.08 12.29
CA MET A 529 -2.10 28.02 13.57
C MET A 529 -3.58 28.35 13.28
N GLU A 530 -4.48 27.37 13.46
CA GLU A 530 -5.97 27.35 13.41
C GLU A 530 -6.76 28.70 13.31
N THR A 531 -7.90 28.90 12.60
CA THR A 531 -9.01 28.12 11.97
C THR A 531 -9.80 29.08 10.98
N PRO A 532 -10.96 28.74 10.36
CA PRO A 532 -11.20 27.97 9.13
C PRO A 532 -11.91 28.77 8.00
N GLU A 533 -11.66 28.42 6.72
CA GLU A 533 -12.58 28.31 5.57
C GLU A 533 -11.86 28.59 4.23
N GLY A 534 -11.82 27.58 3.35
CA GLY A 534 -11.62 27.73 1.91
C GLY A 534 -10.17 27.59 1.42
N PHE A 535 -9.84 26.39 0.93
CA PHE A 535 -8.58 25.91 0.35
C PHE A 535 -7.41 25.73 1.32
N ASP A 536 -7.05 24.48 1.57
CA ASP A 536 -5.91 24.09 2.41
C ASP A 536 -4.62 23.99 1.57
N VAL A 537 -3.72 24.95 1.75
CA VAL A 537 -2.34 24.91 1.22
C VAL A 537 -1.41 24.69 2.42
N MET A 538 -0.58 23.65 2.39
CA MET A 538 0.39 23.39 3.46
C MET A 538 1.82 23.71 3.00
N GLY A 539 2.53 24.56 3.76
CA GLY A 539 3.94 24.88 3.54
C GLY A 539 4.82 24.14 4.55
N ILE A 540 5.81 23.38 4.08
CA ILE A 540 6.74 22.65 4.94
C ILE A 540 8.17 23.14 4.67
N VAL A 541 8.86 23.57 5.72
CA VAL A 541 10.29 23.87 5.68
C VAL A 541 11.02 22.70 6.32
N MET A 542 11.96 22.11 5.60
CA MET A 542 12.64 20.90 6.03
C MET A 542 14.08 21.24 6.44
N GLU A 543 14.43 21.00 7.70
CA GLU A 543 15.70 21.43 8.29
C GLU A 543 16.83 20.40 8.12
N SER A 544 16.50 19.14 7.89
CA SER A 544 17.48 18.06 7.70
C SER A 544 17.14 17.14 6.52
N LYS A 545 18.15 16.40 6.05
CA LYS A 545 17.97 15.36 5.04
C LYS A 545 17.05 14.26 5.55
N GLU A 546 17.08 13.96 6.84
CA GLU A 546 16.14 13.04 7.48
C GLU A 546 14.70 13.56 7.45
N ASP A 547 14.47 14.85 7.68
CA ASP A 547 13.12 15.47 7.63
C ASP A 547 12.59 15.55 6.20
N ILE A 548 13.47 15.81 5.23
CA ILE A 548 13.15 15.73 3.80
C ILE A 548 12.74 14.31 3.45
N ILE A 549 13.52 13.31 3.86
CA ILE A 549 13.22 11.91 3.59
C ILE A 549 11.94 11.47 4.32
N ALA A 550 11.71 11.90 5.55
CA ALA A 550 10.50 11.60 6.31
C ALA A 550 9.27 12.23 5.65
N THR A 551 9.34 13.50 5.29
CA THR A 551 8.23 14.21 4.64
C THR A 551 7.98 13.70 3.22
N ILE A 552 9.03 13.43 2.44
CA ILE A 552 8.91 12.78 1.13
C ILE A 552 8.33 11.37 1.30
N LYS A 553 8.73 10.59 2.31
CA LYS A 553 8.12 9.30 2.61
C LYS A 553 6.65 9.44 2.96
N THR A 554 6.26 10.46 3.73
CA THR A 554 4.84 10.76 4.03
C THR A 554 4.07 11.18 2.79
N LEU A 555 4.63 12.05 1.95
CA LEU A 555 4.01 12.52 0.69
C LEU A 555 3.89 11.42 -0.37
N LEU A 556 4.91 10.58 -0.50
CA LEU A 556 4.90 9.42 -1.39
C LEU A 556 3.91 8.34 -0.91
N ARG A 557 3.65 8.29 0.41
CA ARG A 557 2.61 7.42 0.98
C ARG A 557 1.20 7.92 0.68
N THR A 558 0.98 9.23 0.60
CA THR A 558 -0.36 9.80 0.48
C THR A 558 -0.78 10.08 -0.96
N ASN A 559 0.17 10.24 -1.89
CA ASN A 559 0.00 10.36 -3.36
C ASN A 559 -1.10 11.35 -3.85
N LYS A 560 -1.63 12.18 -2.95
CA LYS A 560 -2.83 13.01 -3.15
C LYS A 560 -2.56 14.37 -3.72
N ALA A 561 -1.33 14.83 -3.59
CA ALA A 561 -0.99 16.15 -4.04
C ALA A 561 -0.80 16.12 -5.56
N THR A 562 -1.47 17.05 -6.24
CA THR A 562 -0.83 17.69 -7.40
C THR A 562 0.38 18.42 -6.82
N ALA A 563 1.46 17.69 -6.55
CA ALA A 563 2.62 18.21 -5.85
C ALA A 563 3.31 19.17 -6.79
N TYR A 564 3.01 20.46 -6.66
CA TYR A 564 3.91 21.51 -7.11
C TYR A 564 5.05 21.57 -6.11
N ALA A 565 5.97 20.60 -6.22
CA ALA A 565 7.24 20.67 -5.52
C ALA A 565 8.04 21.82 -6.14
N LEU A 566 7.85 23.03 -5.62
CA LEU A 566 8.73 24.15 -5.90
C LEU A 566 10.02 23.97 -5.09
N VAL A 567 10.91 23.11 -5.56
CA VAL A 567 12.24 22.99 -4.96
C VAL A 567 13.02 24.26 -5.30
N ILE A 568 13.07 25.21 -4.37
CA ILE A 568 13.96 26.37 -4.49
C ILE A 568 15.37 25.90 -4.15
N GLU A 569 16.11 25.44 -5.16
CA GLU A 569 17.56 25.27 -5.05
C GLU A 569 18.23 26.63 -5.22
N GLY A 570 18.63 27.25 -4.10
CA GLY A 570 19.57 28.35 -4.13
C GLY A 570 20.93 27.85 -4.64
N TYR A 571 21.34 28.27 -5.84
CA TYR A 571 22.71 28.13 -6.30
C TYR A 571 23.63 29.02 -5.46
N ALA A 572 24.08 28.51 -4.32
CA ALA A 572 25.29 29.02 -3.69
C ALA A 572 26.48 28.55 -4.55
N THR A 573 26.90 29.41 -5.47
CA THR A 573 28.10 29.26 -6.30
C THR A 573 29.27 28.60 -5.55
N LYS A 574 29.63 27.38 -5.98
CA LYS A 574 31.01 26.89 -6.12
C LYS A 574 31.05 25.59 -6.93
N SER A 575 31.46 25.75 -8.19
CA SER A 575 32.15 24.83 -9.11
C SER A 575 31.92 23.31 -9.02
N GLU A 576 31.56 22.77 -10.20
CA GLU A 576 31.78 21.40 -10.70
C GLU A 576 30.95 20.27 -10.06
N ASP A 577 29.77 20.00 -10.64
CA ASP A 577 29.29 18.64 -11.04
C ASP A 577 27.81 18.59 -11.48
N ALA A 578 27.29 19.66 -12.10
CA ALA A 578 25.94 19.71 -12.65
C ALA A 578 25.83 19.01 -14.02
N ALA A 579 26.23 17.73 -14.11
CA ALA A 579 26.16 16.96 -15.36
C ALA A 579 25.48 15.60 -15.25
N ASN A 580 24.94 15.18 -14.10
CA ASN A 580 24.20 13.91 -14.05
C ASN A 580 23.13 13.90 -12.96
N ARG A 581 21.86 13.88 -13.40
CA ARG A 581 20.65 13.23 -12.82
C ARG A 581 19.44 14.17 -12.85
N VAL A 582 18.71 14.06 -13.97
CA VAL A 582 17.25 14.26 -14.06
C VAL A 582 16.59 12.93 -13.72
#